data_AF-A0A2R5H2E9-F1
#
_entry.id   AF-A0A2R5H2E9-F1
#
_cell.length_a   1.000
_cell.length_b   1.000
_cell.length_c   1.000
_cell.angle_alpha   90.00
_cell.angle_beta   90.00
_cell.angle_gamma   90.00
#
_symmetry.space_group_name_H-M   'P 1'
#
loop_
_entity.id
_entity.type
_entity.pdbx_description
1 polymer ?
#
loop_
_entity_poly.entity_id
_entity_poly.type
_entity_poly.pdbx_seq_one_letter_code
_entity_poly.pdbx_strand_id
1 'polypeptide(L)'
;MAAMTKADKLLGLDENGLEHHILVQKEGPLQRMDMSMRMPFYKRVHAVVKESFLLFYKSKNESAGPWDSKPTCVIPLNGATVSLDVRDRRLISVSNIDSNANFRVKAENPGEAMDWLVAFQQAKRATLENAMLGAALIEKMQAEGSQLEAEKEQAFQEMQERAARLDREQQQREEARLRDQQRADAFQAKLSAERSRVTVLEGTRTDLTGRVSKEEAERRKAVAKRMSVERKLAQAEQALEKLEAAMIVRNGAAPQASFQREDSEVRASVSALRRFFEARAKEQAVRAKALYERMV
;
A
#
# COMPACT_ATOMS: atom_id res chain seq x y z
N MET A 1 6.18 8.65 -52.63
CA MET A 1 6.99 7.82 -51.73
C MET A 1 6.11 7.36 -50.60
N ALA A 2 5.74 6.07 -50.57
CA ALA A 2 4.97 5.50 -49.46
C ALA A 2 5.93 5.28 -48.28
N ALA A 3 5.56 5.74 -47.08
CA ALA A 3 6.38 5.57 -45.89
C ALA A 3 6.37 4.10 -45.45
N MET A 4 7.55 3.52 -45.21
CA MET A 4 7.68 2.14 -44.71
C MET A 4 6.98 1.96 -43.37
N THR A 5 6.21 0.88 -43.26
CA THR A 5 5.53 0.50 -42.04
C THR A 5 6.52 -0.10 -41.03
N LYS A 6 6.12 -0.14 -39.76
CA LYS A 6 6.92 -0.77 -38.69
C LYS A 6 7.18 -2.25 -38.96
N ALA A 7 6.28 -2.92 -39.68
CA ALA A 7 6.44 -4.29 -40.13
C ALA A 7 7.59 -4.40 -41.15
N ASP A 8 7.64 -3.54 -42.16
CA ASP A 8 8.67 -3.58 -43.21
C ASP A 8 10.09 -3.47 -42.64
N LYS A 9 10.27 -2.63 -41.61
CA LYS A 9 11.55 -2.47 -40.89
C LYS A 9 11.92 -3.68 -40.05
N LEU A 10 10.94 -4.36 -39.47
CA LEU A 10 11.15 -5.57 -38.66
C LEU A 10 11.55 -6.77 -39.53
N LEU A 11 11.15 -6.75 -40.81
CA LEU A 11 11.37 -7.80 -41.79
C LEU A 11 12.71 -7.68 -42.54
N GLY A 12 13.47 -6.61 -42.32
CA GLY A 12 14.73 -6.37 -43.03
C GLY A 12 14.57 -6.20 -44.54
N LEU A 13 13.35 -5.89 -45.00
CA LEU A 13 13.07 -5.57 -46.39
C LEU A 13 13.58 -4.16 -46.62
N ASP A 14 14.76 -4.05 -47.21
CA ASP A 14 15.30 -2.79 -47.71
C ASP A 14 14.43 -2.26 -48.87
N GLU A 15 14.50 -0.95 -49.13
CA GLU A 15 13.74 -0.30 -50.21
C GLU A 15 14.01 -0.95 -51.58
N ASN A 16 15.14 -1.65 -51.73
CA ASN A 16 15.55 -2.38 -52.93
C ASN A 16 15.00 -3.82 -53.01
N GLY A 17 14.66 -4.47 -51.89
CA GLY A 17 14.21 -5.85 -51.85
C GLY A 17 12.76 -6.05 -52.31
N LEU A 18 11.92 -5.01 -52.16
CA LEU A 18 10.53 -5.00 -52.63
C LEU A 18 10.41 -4.87 -54.16
N GLU A 19 11.39 -4.27 -54.84
CA GLU A 19 11.32 -4.02 -56.28
C GLU A 19 11.57 -5.29 -57.13
N HIS A 20 12.30 -6.29 -56.61
CA HIS A 20 12.71 -7.45 -57.42
C HIS A 20 11.72 -8.61 -57.50
N HIS A 21 10.64 -8.63 -56.69
CA HIS A 21 9.75 -9.80 -56.62
C HIS A 21 8.39 -9.68 -57.34
N ILE A 22 8.00 -8.49 -57.79
CA ILE A 22 6.70 -8.27 -58.48
C ILE A 22 6.87 -8.20 -60.01
N LEU A 23 8.09 -8.30 -60.50
CA LEU A 23 8.40 -8.18 -61.93
C LEU A 23 8.22 -9.52 -62.66
N VAL A 24 7.85 -9.42 -63.94
CA VAL A 24 7.79 -10.55 -64.86
C VAL A 24 9.22 -11.07 -65.05
N GLN A 25 9.46 -12.36 -64.75
CA GLN A 25 10.79 -12.96 -64.93
C GLN A 25 11.14 -13.16 -66.41
N LYS A 26 10.15 -13.52 -67.24
CA LYS A 26 10.30 -13.66 -68.70
C LYS A 26 8.94 -13.59 -69.39
N GLU A 27 8.87 -12.91 -70.53
CA GLU A 27 7.71 -12.96 -71.42
C GLU A 27 8.14 -13.16 -72.88
N GLY A 28 7.24 -13.71 -73.69
CA GLY A 28 7.53 -13.92 -75.11
C GLY A 28 6.58 -14.90 -75.81
N PRO A 29 6.71 -15.06 -77.13
CA PRO A 29 5.94 -16.05 -77.87
C PRO A 29 6.41 -17.47 -77.55
N LEU A 30 5.47 -18.38 -77.33
CA LEU A 30 5.73 -19.83 -77.23
C LEU A 30 4.70 -20.61 -78.04
N GLN A 31 5.05 -21.84 -78.39
CA GLN A 31 4.10 -22.78 -78.99
C GLN A 31 3.64 -23.79 -77.94
N ARG A 32 2.39 -23.69 -77.49
CA ARG A 32 1.80 -24.63 -76.54
C ARG A 32 1.22 -25.83 -77.28
N MET A 33 1.56 -27.04 -76.84
CA MET A 33 0.92 -28.26 -77.33
C MET A 33 -0.48 -28.39 -76.73
N ASP A 34 -1.51 -28.49 -77.58
CA ASP A 34 -2.87 -28.76 -77.16
C ASP A 34 -3.20 -30.24 -77.33
N MET A 35 -3.56 -30.91 -76.23
CA MET A 35 -3.88 -32.34 -76.19
C MET A 35 -5.38 -32.62 -76.25
N SER A 36 -6.23 -31.59 -76.35
CA SER A 36 -7.70 -31.73 -76.28
C SER A 36 -8.36 -32.27 -77.56
N MET A 37 -7.65 -32.29 -78.68
CA MET A 37 -8.15 -32.77 -79.97
C MET A 37 -7.61 -34.16 -80.34
N ARG A 38 -8.32 -34.88 -81.23
CA ARG A 38 -7.93 -36.21 -81.76
C ARG A 38 -6.50 -36.28 -82.29
N MET A 39 -5.90 -35.15 -82.68
CA MET A 39 -4.51 -35.03 -83.10
C MET A 39 -3.87 -33.84 -82.35
N PRO A 40 -2.75 -34.04 -81.63
CA PRO A 40 -2.07 -32.95 -80.96
C PRO A 40 -1.51 -31.93 -81.95
N PHE A 41 -1.69 -30.65 -81.67
CA PHE A 41 -1.12 -29.57 -82.49
C PHE A 41 -0.55 -28.46 -81.61
N TYR A 42 0.36 -27.67 -82.19
CA TYR A 42 1.00 -26.56 -81.52
C TYR A 42 0.27 -25.25 -81.84
N LYS A 43 -0.11 -24.52 -80.80
CA LYS A 43 -0.75 -23.20 -80.91
C LYS A 43 0.21 -22.12 -80.42
N ARG A 44 0.39 -21.06 -81.21
CA ARG A 44 1.17 -19.89 -80.78
C ARG A 44 0.41 -19.14 -79.68
N VAL A 45 1.10 -18.88 -78.58
CA VAL A 45 0.59 -18.17 -77.40
C VAL A 45 1.63 -17.15 -76.95
N HIS A 46 1.18 -16.13 -76.22
CA HIS A 46 2.10 -15.25 -75.50
C HIS A 46 2.22 -15.76 -74.07
N ALA A 47 3.42 -16.17 -73.68
CA ALA A 47 3.72 -16.73 -72.37
C ALA A 47 4.36 -15.67 -71.49
N VAL A 48 4.00 -15.68 -70.21
CA VAL A 48 4.56 -14.79 -69.18
C VAL A 48 4.85 -15.64 -67.96
N VAL A 49 6.10 -15.64 -67.51
CA VAL A 49 6.51 -16.20 -66.21
C VAL A 49 6.49 -15.06 -65.22
N LYS A 50 5.62 -15.19 -64.23
CA LYS A 50 5.51 -14.25 -63.12
C LYS A 50 5.45 -15.04 -61.81
N GLU A 51 6.40 -14.76 -60.92
CA GLU A 51 6.58 -15.43 -59.62
C GLU A 51 6.74 -16.93 -59.80
N SER A 52 5.70 -17.72 -59.46
CA SER A 52 5.66 -19.17 -59.61
C SER A 52 4.61 -19.65 -60.59
N PHE A 53 4.13 -18.76 -61.46
CA PHE A 53 3.10 -19.07 -62.43
C PHE A 53 3.60 -18.83 -63.85
N LEU A 54 3.28 -19.78 -64.72
CA LEU A 54 3.33 -19.63 -66.16
C LEU A 54 1.92 -19.28 -66.66
N LEU A 55 1.81 -18.08 -67.22
CA LEU A 55 0.57 -17.49 -67.71
C LEU A 55 0.59 -17.52 -69.23
N PHE A 56 -0.46 -18.06 -69.84
CA PHE A 56 -0.63 -18.01 -71.29
C PHE A 56 -1.76 -17.06 -71.67
N TYR A 57 -1.45 -16.12 -72.53
CA TYR A 57 -2.40 -15.20 -73.13
C TYR A 57 -2.64 -15.59 -74.59
N LYS A 58 -3.82 -15.24 -75.11
CA LYS A 58 -4.05 -15.28 -76.55
C LYS A 58 -2.99 -14.38 -77.20
N SER A 59 -2.45 -14.81 -78.35
CA SER A 59 -1.51 -14.01 -79.12
C SER A 59 -2.10 -12.60 -79.29
N LYS A 60 -1.35 -11.56 -78.90
CA LYS A 60 -1.83 -10.17 -78.90
C LYS A 60 -2.37 -9.85 -80.29
N ASN A 61 -3.65 -9.50 -80.38
CA ASN A 61 -4.11 -8.67 -81.49
C ASN A 61 -3.57 -7.28 -81.17
N GLU A 62 -2.98 -6.59 -82.14
CA GLU A 62 -2.30 -5.29 -81.98
C GLU A 62 -3.19 -4.19 -81.34
N SER A 63 -4.50 -4.43 -81.20
CA SER A 63 -5.52 -3.49 -80.73
C SER A 63 -5.87 -3.55 -79.23
N ALA A 64 -5.36 -4.52 -78.46
CA ALA A 64 -5.63 -4.62 -77.02
C ALA A 64 -4.44 -4.11 -76.20
N GLY A 65 -4.67 -3.16 -75.29
CA GLY A 65 -3.65 -2.61 -74.41
C GLY A 65 -2.92 -3.69 -73.58
N PRO A 66 -1.71 -3.41 -73.08
CA PRO A 66 -0.76 -4.44 -72.63
C PRO A 66 -1.19 -5.30 -71.42
N TRP A 67 -2.22 -4.93 -70.65
CA TRP A 67 -2.53 -5.58 -69.36
C TRP A 67 -4.01 -5.94 -69.10
N ASP A 68 -4.93 -5.70 -70.04
CA ASP A 68 -6.38 -5.82 -69.79
C ASP A 68 -7.00 -7.15 -70.26
N SER A 69 -6.16 -8.18 -70.46
CA SER A 69 -6.57 -9.49 -70.96
C SER A 69 -6.39 -10.56 -69.89
N LYS A 70 -7.43 -11.37 -69.61
CA LYS A 70 -7.29 -12.52 -68.70
C LYS A 70 -6.42 -13.63 -69.34
N PRO A 71 -5.56 -14.31 -68.55
CA PRO A 71 -4.84 -15.47 -69.07
C PRO A 71 -5.82 -16.57 -69.46
N THR A 72 -5.54 -17.22 -70.60
CA THR A 72 -6.30 -18.37 -71.08
C THR A 72 -5.98 -19.64 -70.28
N CYS A 73 -4.76 -19.72 -69.75
CA CYS A 73 -4.31 -20.83 -68.94
C CYS A 73 -3.26 -20.31 -67.94
N VAL A 74 -3.34 -20.80 -66.72
CA VAL A 74 -2.41 -20.51 -65.63
C VAL A 74 -1.86 -21.85 -65.16
N ILE A 75 -0.54 -21.97 -65.09
CA ILE A 75 0.11 -23.19 -64.65
C ILE A 75 1.04 -22.88 -63.47
N PRO A 76 0.80 -23.48 -62.29
CA PRO A 76 1.73 -23.39 -61.18
C PRO A 76 3.02 -24.17 -61.49
N LEU A 77 4.15 -23.49 -61.39
CA LEU A 77 5.50 -24.05 -61.54
C LEU A 77 6.06 -24.56 -60.21
N ASN A 78 5.43 -24.23 -59.08
CA ASN A 78 5.80 -24.80 -57.79
C ASN A 78 5.68 -26.33 -57.82
N GLY A 79 6.69 -27.03 -57.34
CA GLY A 79 6.75 -28.50 -57.36
C GLY A 79 6.88 -29.12 -58.76
N ALA A 80 6.85 -28.34 -59.85
CA ALA A 80 6.91 -28.88 -61.20
C ALA A 80 8.32 -29.42 -61.53
N THR A 81 8.35 -30.46 -62.36
CA THR A 81 9.56 -30.97 -63.01
C THR A 81 9.61 -30.39 -64.42
N VAL A 82 10.67 -29.66 -64.72
CA VAL A 82 10.89 -28.98 -66.00
C VAL A 82 12.13 -29.56 -66.65
N SER A 83 12.01 -30.04 -67.89
CA SER A 83 13.12 -30.63 -68.63
C SER A 83 13.02 -30.36 -70.13
N LEU A 84 14.17 -30.31 -70.80
CA LEU A 84 14.23 -30.28 -72.26
C LEU A 84 14.04 -31.70 -72.81
N ASP A 85 13.34 -31.80 -73.94
CA ASP A 85 13.24 -33.05 -74.67
C ASP A 85 14.59 -33.44 -75.28
N VAL A 86 14.91 -34.73 -75.21
CA VAL A 86 16.18 -35.28 -75.66
C VAL A 86 16.30 -35.24 -77.20
N ARG A 87 15.17 -35.36 -77.91
CA ARG A 87 15.11 -35.45 -79.38
C ARG A 87 14.96 -34.07 -80.03
N ASP A 88 14.13 -33.20 -79.45
CA ASP A 88 13.99 -31.81 -79.92
C ASP A 88 14.31 -30.84 -78.79
N ARG A 89 15.54 -30.29 -78.79
CA ARG A 89 16.01 -29.32 -77.78
C ARG A 89 15.25 -27.99 -77.77
N ARG A 90 14.25 -27.81 -78.64
CA ARG A 90 13.30 -26.67 -78.58
C ARG A 90 12.09 -26.97 -77.71
N LEU A 91 11.84 -28.24 -77.38
CA LEU A 91 10.68 -28.68 -76.63
C LEU A 91 11.01 -28.78 -75.14
N ILE A 92 10.18 -28.14 -74.32
CA ILE A 92 10.25 -28.17 -72.87
C ILE A 92 9.03 -28.92 -72.37
N SER A 93 9.25 -29.97 -71.59
CA SER A 93 8.22 -30.69 -70.87
C SER A 93 8.14 -30.19 -69.44
N VAL A 94 6.94 -29.85 -69.00
CA VAL A 94 6.65 -29.47 -67.63
C VAL A 94 5.56 -30.37 -67.09
N SER A 95 5.87 -31.04 -66.00
CA SER A 95 4.98 -31.98 -65.32
C SER A 95 4.86 -31.60 -63.86
N ASN A 96 3.64 -31.47 -63.36
CA ASN A 96 3.40 -31.30 -61.93
C ASN A 96 2.73 -32.56 -61.37
N ILE A 97 3.33 -33.12 -60.32
CA ILE A 97 2.89 -34.36 -59.68
C ILE A 97 1.49 -34.17 -59.09
N ASP A 98 1.20 -32.98 -58.55
CA ASP A 98 -0.03 -32.73 -57.79
C ASP A 98 -1.26 -32.53 -58.70
N SER A 99 -1.07 -32.05 -59.93
CA SER A 99 -2.17 -31.73 -60.85
C SER A 99 -2.37 -32.76 -61.97
N ASN A 100 -1.51 -33.79 -62.05
CA ASN A 100 -1.44 -34.77 -63.15
C ASN A 100 -1.44 -34.10 -64.54
N ALA A 101 -1.05 -32.83 -64.60
CA ALA A 101 -1.09 -31.99 -65.78
C ALA A 101 0.31 -31.96 -66.39
N ASN A 102 0.49 -32.76 -67.44
CA ASN A 102 1.70 -32.74 -68.25
C ASN A 102 1.46 -31.80 -69.42
N PHE A 103 2.26 -30.75 -69.53
CA PHE A 103 2.19 -29.84 -70.65
C PHE A 103 3.55 -29.73 -71.33
N ARG A 104 3.50 -29.48 -72.64
CA ARG A 104 4.69 -29.29 -73.47
C ARG A 104 4.60 -27.95 -74.18
N VAL A 105 5.70 -27.22 -74.14
CA VAL A 105 5.87 -25.97 -74.88
C VAL A 105 7.08 -26.08 -75.78
N LYS A 106 7.00 -25.47 -76.96
CA LYS A 106 8.07 -25.43 -77.93
C LYS A 106 8.48 -23.98 -78.15
N ALA A 107 9.78 -23.71 -78.01
CA ALA A 107 10.38 -22.42 -78.34
C ALA A 107 10.76 -22.36 -79.83
N GLU A 108 11.13 -21.17 -80.30
CA GLU A 108 11.50 -20.97 -81.70
C GLU A 108 12.85 -21.66 -82.01
N ASN A 109 13.80 -21.55 -81.08
CA ASN A 109 15.14 -22.11 -81.21
C ASN A 109 15.64 -22.71 -79.87
N PRO A 110 16.70 -23.54 -79.89
CA PRO A 110 17.21 -24.19 -78.68
C PRO A 110 17.77 -23.22 -77.62
N GLY A 111 18.31 -22.06 -78.03
CA GLY A 111 18.80 -21.04 -77.11
C GLY A 111 17.65 -20.44 -76.31
N GLU A 112 16.57 -20.06 -77.00
CA GLU A 112 15.36 -19.56 -76.37
C GLU A 112 14.72 -20.61 -75.45
N ALA A 113 14.71 -21.89 -75.85
CA ALA A 113 14.24 -22.98 -75.01
C ALA A 113 15.05 -23.10 -73.70
N MET A 114 16.36 -22.89 -73.77
CA MET A 114 17.23 -22.86 -72.61
C MET A 114 16.91 -21.65 -71.71
N ASP A 115 16.71 -20.47 -72.27
CA ASP A 115 16.34 -19.29 -71.48
C ASP A 115 14.99 -19.46 -70.78
N TRP A 116 14.01 -20.07 -71.46
CA TRP A 116 12.72 -20.43 -70.86
C TRP A 116 12.87 -21.47 -69.74
N LEU A 117 13.72 -22.49 -69.94
CA LEU A 117 14.05 -23.48 -68.90
C LEU A 117 14.63 -22.80 -67.65
N VAL A 118 15.59 -21.88 -67.82
CA VAL A 118 16.21 -21.13 -66.72
C VAL A 118 15.15 -20.31 -65.97
N ALA A 119 14.30 -19.59 -66.70
CA ALA A 119 13.21 -18.81 -66.10
C ALA A 119 12.24 -19.68 -65.30
N PHE A 120 11.86 -20.87 -65.81
CA PHE A 120 10.99 -21.79 -65.09
C PHE A 120 11.64 -22.35 -63.81
N GLN A 121 12.94 -22.67 -63.85
CA GLN A 121 13.67 -23.16 -62.69
C GLN A 121 13.83 -22.10 -61.60
N GLN A 122 14.12 -20.85 -61.98
CA GLN A 122 14.20 -19.72 -61.06
C GLN A 122 12.85 -19.42 -60.40
N ALA A 123 11.77 -19.41 -61.20
CA ALA A 123 10.41 -19.22 -60.73
C ALA A 123 9.98 -20.25 -59.67
N LYS A 124 10.39 -21.51 -59.83
CA LYS A 124 10.15 -22.59 -58.86
C LYS A 124 10.88 -22.34 -57.54
N ARG A 125 12.15 -21.95 -57.62
CA ARG A 125 13.02 -21.76 -56.45
C ARG A 125 12.58 -20.58 -55.58
N ALA A 126 12.13 -19.48 -56.20
CA ALA A 126 11.70 -18.28 -55.49
C ALA A 126 10.54 -18.54 -54.50
N THR A 127 9.58 -19.40 -54.83
CA THR A 127 8.47 -19.72 -53.92
C THR A 127 8.89 -20.54 -52.71
N LEU A 128 9.83 -21.47 -52.89
CA LEU A 128 10.36 -22.24 -51.77
C LEU A 128 11.12 -21.34 -50.80
N GLU A 129 11.98 -20.47 -51.33
CA GLU A 129 12.72 -19.50 -50.52
C GLU A 129 11.78 -18.55 -49.76
N ASN A 130 10.74 -18.04 -50.43
CA ASN A 130 9.72 -17.20 -49.78
C ASN A 130 8.94 -17.94 -48.69
N ALA A 131 8.58 -19.21 -48.92
CA ALA A 131 7.90 -20.03 -47.92
C ALA A 131 8.79 -20.31 -46.70
N MET A 132 10.08 -20.59 -46.92
CA MET A 132 11.06 -20.80 -45.85
C MET A 132 11.30 -19.54 -45.03
N LEU A 133 11.46 -18.38 -45.70
CA LEU A 133 11.60 -17.09 -45.03
C LEU A 133 10.34 -16.75 -44.21
N GLY A 134 9.16 -16.98 -44.77
CA GLY A 134 7.89 -16.81 -44.06
C GLY A 134 7.78 -17.71 -42.82
N ALA A 135 8.17 -18.98 -42.93
CA ALA A 135 8.16 -19.91 -41.80
C ALA A 135 9.15 -19.48 -40.69
N ALA A 136 10.39 -19.16 -41.05
CA ALA A 136 11.41 -18.72 -40.09
C ALA A 136 11.03 -17.42 -39.39
N LEU A 137 10.38 -16.50 -40.11
CA LEU A 137 9.85 -15.27 -39.53
C LEU A 137 8.73 -15.54 -38.51
N ILE A 138 7.77 -16.39 -38.85
CA ILE A 138 6.66 -16.75 -37.95
C ILE A 138 7.23 -17.37 -36.67
N GLU A 139 8.19 -18.27 -36.79
CA GLU A 139 8.87 -18.89 -35.65
C GLU A 139 9.57 -17.85 -34.77
N LYS A 140 10.31 -16.92 -35.37
CA LYS A 140 10.96 -15.82 -34.63
C LYS A 140 9.94 -14.95 -33.89
N MET A 141 8.85 -14.56 -34.57
CA MET A 141 7.80 -13.75 -33.96
C MET A 141 7.09 -14.48 -32.81
N GLN A 142 6.89 -15.79 -32.94
CA GLN A 142 6.32 -16.62 -31.85
C GLN A 142 7.27 -16.67 -30.66
N ALA A 143 8.57 -16.89 -30.88
CA ALA A 143 9.56 -16.90 -29.82
C ALA A 143 9.64 -15.56 -29.07
N GLU A 144 9.68 -14.44 -29.80
CA GLU A 144 9.65 -13.09 -29.22
C GLU A 144 8.34 -12.83 -28.46
N GLY A 145 7.20 -13.28 -29.00
CA GLY A 145 5.90 -13.17 -28.34
C GLY A 145 5.82 -13.95 -27.03
N SER A 146 6.31 -15.20 -27.02
CA SER A 146 6.37 -16.04 -25.81
C SER A 146 7.32 -15.45 -24.75
N GLN A 147 8.46 -14.90 -25.17
CA GLN A 147 9.37 -14.21 -24.25
C GLN A 147 8.71 -12.97 -23.63
N LEU A 148 8.07 -12.14 -24.44
CA LEU A 148 7.40 -10.93 -23.96
C LEU A 148 6.25 -11.25 -22.99
N GLU A 149 5.50 -12.32 -23.25
CA GLU A 149 4.44 -12.79 -22.35
C GLU A 149 5.01 -13.27 -21.01
N ALA A 150 6.13 -14.01 -21.03
CA ALA A 150 6.83 -14.44 -19.82
C ALA A 150 7.37 -13.24 -19.01
N GLU A 151 7.98 -12.25 -19.67
CA GLU A 151 8.46 -11.03 -19.02
C GLU A 151 7.32 -10.22 -18.39
N LYS A 152 6.19 -10.10 -19.10
CA LYS A 152 5.00 -9.41 -18.59
C LYS A 152 4.44 -10.12 -17.35
N GLU A 153 4.37 -11.44 -17.37
CA GLU A 153 3.89 -12.23 -16.24
C GLU A 153 4.81 -12.08 -15.03
N GLN A 154 6.14 -12.14 -15.22
CA GLN A 154 7.11 -11.90 -14.15
C GLN A 154 6.98 -10.48 -13.56
N ALA A 155 6.90 -9.45 -14.42
CA ALA A 155 6.73 -8.07 -13.97
C ALA A 155 5.42 -7.88 -13.18
N PHE A 156 4.35 -8.56 -13.60
CA PHE A 156 3.07 -8.53 -12.89
C PHE A 156 3.15 -9.20 -11.52
N GLN A 157 3.81 -10.36 -11.43
CA GLN A 157 4.05 -11.05 -10.15
C GLN A 157 4.89 -10.19 -9.20
N GLU A 158 5.99 -9.59 -9.69
CA GLU A 158 6.80 -8.67 -8.88
C GLU A 158 5.99 -7.47 -8.37
N MET A 159 5.11 -6.91 -9.21
CA MET A 159 4.25 -5.80 -8.82
C MET A 159 3.27 -6.22 -7.72
N GLN A 160 2.65 -7.40 -7.85
CA GLN A 160 1.76 -7.92 -6.81
C GLN A 160 2.48 -8.16 -5.48
N GLU A 161 3.69 -8.75 -5.52
CA GLU A 161 4.48 -8.98 -4.32
C GLU A 161 4.86 -7.66 -3.63
N ARG A 162 5.29 -6.66 -4.41
CA ARG A 162 5.59 -5.31 -3.90
C ARG A 162 4.35 -4.65 -3.29
N ALA A 163 3.19 -4.77 -3.92
CA ALA A 163 1.93 -4.24 -3.39
C ALA A 163 1.57 -4.92 -2.06
N ALA A 164 1.61 -6.26 -2.00
CA ALA A 164 1.32 -7.01 -0.79
C ALA A 164 2.28 -6.67 0.36
N ARG A 165 3.56 -6.42 0.05
CA ARG A 165 4.53 -5.96 1.05
C ARG A 165 4.20 -4.57 1.57
N LEU A 166 3.89 -3.62 0.70
CA LEU A 166 3.51 -2.26 1.08
C LEU A 166 2.24 -2.25 1.95
N ASP A 167 1.25 -3.08 1.62
CA ASP A 167 0.02 -3.20 2.42
C ASP A 167 0.32 -3.70 3.84
N ARG A 168 1.19 -4.72 3.99
CA ARG A 168 1.64 -5.19 5.30
C ARG A 168 2.39 -4.10 6.08
N GLU A 169 3.28 -3.37 5.41
CA GLU A 169 4.02 -2.27 6.04
C GLU A 169 3.08 -1.13 6.48
N GLN A 170 2.04 -0.82 5.70
CA GLN A 170 1.01 0.15 6.08
C GLN A 170 0.21 -0.32 7.29
N GLN A 171 -0.26 -1.57 7.30
CA GLN A 171 -0.98 -2.15 8.44
C GLN A 171 -0.14 -2.09 9.73
N GLN A 172 1.13 -2.48 9.66
CA GLN A 172 2.04 -2.40 10.81
C GLN A 172 2.22 -0.96 11.31
N ARG A 173 2.35 0.01 10.41
CA ARG A 173 2.45 1.43 10.78
C ARG A 173 1.17 1.94 11.42
N GLU A 174 0.01 1.55 10.91
CA GLU A 174 -1.29 1.94 11.46
C GLU A 174 -1.49 1.34 12.85
N GLU A 175 -1.19 0.05 13.04
CA GLU A 175 -1.23 -0.60 14.35
C GLU A 175 -0.28 0.06 15.35
N ALA A 176 0.95 0.38 14.94
CA ALA A 176 1.90 1.09 15.77
C ALA A 176 1.37 2.48 16.17
N ARG A 177 0.81 3.23 15.21
CA ARG A 177 0.20 4.54 15.47
C ARG A 177 -0.95 4.44 16.46
N LEU A 178 -1.81 3.44 16.32
CA LEU A 178 -2.92 3.21 17.24
C LEU A 178 -2.44 2.88 18.65
N ARG A 179 -1.39 2.05 18.78
CA ARG A 179 -0.78 1.75 20.09
C ARG A 179 -0.17 2.98 20.75
N ASP A 180 0.53 3.81 19.98
CA ASP A 180 1.12 5.04 20.49
C ASP A 180 0.05 6.05 20.91
N GLN A 181 -1.05 6.14 20.15
CA GLN A 181 -2.19 6.97 20.50
C GLN A 181 -2.85 6.50 21.81
N GLN A 182 -3.10 5.20 21.97
CA GLN A 182 -3.61 4.63 23.22
C GLN A 182 -2.68 4.91 24.42
N ARG A 183 -1.35 4.84 24.22
CA ARG A 183 -0.37 5.17 25.27
C ARG A 183 -0.42 6.66 25.63
N ALA A 184 -0.53 7.53 24.64
CA ALA A 184 -0.66 8.98 24.85
C ALA A 184 -1.95 9.32 25.62
N ASP A 185 -3.08 8.71 25.25
CA ASP A 185 -4.37 8.92 25.92
C ASP A 185 -4.32 8.41 27.37
N ALA A 186 -3.76 7.22 27.60
CA ALA A 186 -3.57 6.68 28.96
C ALA A 186 -2.65 7.56 29.81
N PHE A 187 -1.60 8.13 29.21
CA PHE A 187 -0.72 9.07 29.88
C PHE A 187 -1.43 10.38 30.24
N GLN A 188 -2.22 10.94 29.32
CA GLN A 188 -3.01 12.14 29.60
C GLN A 188 -4.05 11.90 30.71
N ALA A 189 -4.72 10.74 30.72
CA ALA A 189 -5.66 10.37 31.76
C ALA A 189 -4.98 10.25 33.15
N LYS A 190 -3.76 9.70 33.21
CA LYS A 190 -2.97 9.68 34.45
C LYS A 190 -2.57 11.08 34.89
N LEU A 191 -2.14 11.93 33.94
CA LEU A 191 -1.73 13.29 34.24
C LEU A 191 -2.91 14.14 34.74
N SER A 192 -4.10 13.99 34.17
CA SER A 192 -5.30 14.70 34.63
C SER A 192 -5.72 14.23 36.03
N ALA A 193 -5.70 12.92 36.31
CA ALA A 193 -5.98 12.38 37.63
C ALA A 193 -4.99 12.91 38.69
N GLU A 194 -3.70 12.95 38.39
CA GLU A 194 -2.69 13.51 39.30
C GLU A 194 -2.85 15.01 39.49
N ARG A 195 -3.17 15.77 38.43
CA ARG A 195 -3.49 17.21 38.57
C ARG A 195 -4.67 17.43 39.50
N SER A 196 -5.75 16.66 39.34
CA SER A 196 -6.89 16.73 40.25
C SER A 196 -6.49 16.40 41.70
N ARG A 197 -5.62 15.40 41.89
CA ARG A 197 -5.10 15.05 43.23
C ARG A 197 -4.27 16.18 43.84
N VAL A 198 -3.42 16.83 43.06
CA VAL A 198 -2.65 18.01 43.50
C VAL A 198 -3.59 19.14 43.91
N THR A 199 -4.61 19.47 43.10
CA THR A 199 -5.59 20.51 43.45
C THR A 199 -6.32 20.22 44.76
N VAL A 200 -6.71 18.97 45.01
CA VAL A 200 -7.32 18.56 46.30
C VAL A 200 -6.33 18.72 47.45
N LEU A 201 -5.08 18.31 47.26
CA LEU A 201 -4.04 18.44 48.29
C LEU A 201 -3.71 19.92 48.59
N GLU A 202 -3.67 20.78 47.58
CA GLU A 202 -3.49 22.21 47.76
C GLU A 202 -4.64 22.83 48.56
N GLY A 203 -5.89 22.46 48.25
CA GLY A 203 -7.07 22.88 49.02
C GLY A 203 -6.99 22.45 50.49
N THR A 204 -6.67 21.18 50.75
CA THR A 204 -6.52 20.69 52.13
C THR A 204 -5.35 21.37 52.85
N ARG A 205 -4.24 21.66 52.17
CA ARG A 205 -3.11 22.43 52.73
C ARG A 205 -3.56 23.84 53.11
N THR A 206 -4.29 24.54 52.25
CA THR A 206 -4.78 25.89 52.55
C THR A 206 -5.75 25.90 53.73
N ASP A 207 -6.65 24.92 53.81
CA ASP A 207 -7.60 24.78 54.92
C ASP A 207 -6.88 24.51 56.24
N LEU A 208 -5.92 23.58 56.25
CA LEU A 208 -5.11 23.27 57.44
C LEU A 208 -4.30 24.48 57.89
N THR A 209 -3.67 25.21 56.95
CA THR A 209 -2.92 26.44 57.25
C THR A 209 -3.83 27.50 57.88
N GLY A 210 -5.05 27.66 57.34
CA GLY A 210 -6.05 28.56 57.90
C GLY A 210 -6.50 28.15 59.31
N ARG A 211 -6.70 26.85 59.56
CA ARG A 211 -7.04 26.31 60.89
C ARG A 211 -5.94 26.55 61.90
N VAL A 212 -4.69 26.23 61.56
CA VAL A 212 -3.52 26.45 62.43
C VAL A 212 -3.38 27.94 62.77
N SER A 213 -3.49 28.83 61.79
CA SER A 213 -3.43 30.28 62.03
C SER A 213 -4.52 30.78 62.98
N LYS A 214 -5.76 30.29 62.83
CA LYS A 214 -6.87 30.60 63.76
C LYS A 214 -6.58 30.09 65.17
N GLU A 215 -6.15 28.85 65.29
CA GLU A 215 -5.83 28.22 66.57
C GLU A 215 -4.66 28.92 67.28
N GLU A 216 -3.61 29.31 66.53
CA GLU A 216 -2.50 30.11 67.07
C GLU A 216 -2.97 31.49 67.57
N ALA A 217 -3.87 32.16 66.84
CA ALA A 217 -4.42 33.44 67.25
C ALA A 217 -5.28 33.31 68.53
N GLU A 218 -6.09 32.26 68.63
CA GLU A 218 -6.84 31.93 69.85
C GLU A 218 -5.92 31.61 71.02
N ARG A 219 -4.86 30.81 70.79
CA ARG A 219 -3.86 30.48 71.79
C ARG A 219 -3.12 31.73 72.28
N ARG A 220 -2.75 32.66 71.38
CA ARG A 220 -2.16 33.96 71.74
C ARG A 220 -3.11 34.79 72.60
N LYS A 221 -4.40 34.87 72.24
CA LYS A 221 -5.42 35.55 73.05
C LYS A 221 -5.55 34.91 74.43
N ALA A 222 -5.54 33.58 74.51
CA ALA A 222 -5.61 32.84 75.77
C ALA A 222 -4.37 33.12 76.65
N VAL A 223 -3.17 33.12 76.07
CA VAL A 223 -1.92 33.48 76.78
C VAL A 223 -1.98 34.93 77.28
N ALA A 224 -2.44 35.89 76.48
CA ALA A 224 -2.59 37.27 76.90
C ALA A 224 -3.59 37.43 78.05
N LYS A 225 -4.72 36.72 78.00
CA LYS A 225 -5.69 36.66 79.11
C LYS A 225 -5.05 36.07 80.37
N ARG A 226 -4.32 34.97 80.24
CA ARG A 226 -3.61 34.33 81.36
C ARG A 226 -2.60 35.26 82.01
N MET A 227 -1.78 35.95 81.21
CA MET A 227 -0.81 36.96 81.70
C MET A 227 -1.50 38.11 82.45
N SER A 228 -2.66 38.56 81.98
CA SER A 228 -3.43 39.61 82.66
C SER A 228 -3.97 39.12 84.01
N VAL A 229 -4.46 37.88 84.07
CA VAL A 229 -4.90 37.24 85.32
C VAL A 229 -3.74 37.06 86.29
N GLU A 230 -2.59 36.56 85.82
CA GLU A 230 -1.37 36.41 86.64
C GLU A 230 -0.89 37.75 87.19
N ARG A 231 -0.94 38.84 86.41
CA ARG A 231 -0.63 40.20 86.93
C ARG A 231 -1.59 40.65 88.01
N LYS A 232 -2.89 40.44 87.82
CA LYS A 232 -3.91 40.77 88.83
C LYS A 232 -3.72 39.95 90.10
N LEU A 233 -3.37 38.67 89.95
CA LEU A 233 -3.06 37.78 91.07
C LEU A 233 -1.83 38.30 91.84
N ALA A 234 -0.73 38.61 91.16
CA ALA A 234 0.47 39.17 91.78
C ALA A 234 0.20 40.50 92.51
N GLN A 235 -0.65 41.36 91.94
CA GLN A 235 -1.10 42.59 92.62
C GLN A 235 -1.94 42.31 93.86
N ALA A 236 -2.83 41.31 93.80
CA ALA A 236 -3.64 40.88 94.95
C ALA A 236 -2.77 40.25 96.05
N GLU A 237 -1.79 39.43 95.68
CA GLU A 237 -0.78 38.87 96.60
C GLU A 237 0.04 39.98 97.27
N GLN A 238 0.52 40.97 96.51
CA GLN A 238 1.25 42.11 97.07
C GLN A 238 0.36 42.98 97.99
N ALA A 239 -0.94 43.12 97.67
CA ALA A 239 -1.90 43.83 98.52
C ALA A 239 -2.18 43.05 99.81
N LEU A 240 -2.31 41.72 99.73
CA LEU A 240 -2.42 40.84 100.88
C LEU A 240 -1.17 40.92 101.77
N GLU A 241 0.03 40.87 101.20
CA GLU A 241 1.29 41.00 101.94
C GLU A 241 1.39 42.37 102.65
N LYS A 242 0.96 43.46 102.00
CA LYS A 242 0.88 44.78 102.64
C LYS A 242 -0.18 44.83 103.75
N LEU A 243 -1.32 44.16 103.58
CA LEU A 243 -2.36 44.02 104.60
C LEU A 243 -1.88 43.18 105.78
N GLU A 244 -1.12 42.12 105.53
CA GLU A 244 -0.47 41.31 106.56
C GLU A 244 0.59 42.12 107.31
N ALA A 245 1.46 42.85 106.62
CA ALA A 245 2.43 43.77 107.22
C ALA A 245 1.73 44.89 108.01
N ALA A 246 0.64 45.45 107.49
CA ALA A 246 -0.18 46.45 108.19
C ALA A 246 -0.94 45.85 109.38
N MET A 247 -1.34 44.58 109.34
CA MET A 247 -1.87 43.86 110.49
C MET A 247 -0.77 43.59 111.53
N ILE A 248 0.46 43.30 111.11
CA ILE A 248 1.62 43.19 112.03
C ILE A 248 1.93 44.55 112.68
N VAL A 249 1.82 45.66 111.95
CA VAL A 249 2.04 47.03 112.47
C VAL A 249 0.86 47.52 113.31
N ARG A 250 -0.39 47.16 112.97
CA ARG A 250 -1.61 47.50 113.72
C ARG A 250 -1.81 46.64 114.97
N ASN A 251 -1.26 45.42 114.98
CA ASN A 251 -1.18 44.54 116.15
C ASN A 251 0.19 44.60 116.82
N GLY A 252 0.71 45.81 117.03
CA GLY A 252 1.70 46.07 118.07
C GLY A 252 1.08 45.96 119.48
N ALA A 253 0.53 44.80 119.83
CA ALA A 253 0.26 44.30 121.18
C ALA A 253 -0.54 42.98 121.09
N ALA A 254 0.08 41.86 121.45
CA ALA A 254 -0.65 40.68 121.93
C ALA A 254 -1.11 40.94 123.39
N PRO A 255 -2.06 40.19 124.02
CA PRO A 255 -2.48 38.81 123.71
C PRO A 255 -3.99 38.51 123.95
N GLN A 256 -4.35 37.22 123.93
CA GLN A 256 -5.62 36.58 124.32
C GLN A 256 -6.71 36.53 123.24
N ALA A 257 -7.59 35.55 123.17
CA ALA A 257 -7.71 34.18 123.69
C ALA A 257 -8.91 33.59 122.92
N SER A 258 -9.10 32.27 123.00
CA SER A 258 -10.35 31.56 122.68
C SER A 258 -10.92 31.66 121.27
N PHE A 259 -10.72 30.60 120.47
CA PHE A 259 -11.77 30.06 119.60
C PHE A 259 -11.65 28.52 119.58
N GLN A 260 -11.93 27.92 120.74
CA GLN A 260 -12.29 26.50 120.84
C GLN A 260 -13.78 26.44 121.16
N ARG A 261 -14.64 26.41 120.13
CA ARG A 261 -16.04 25.95 120.10
C ARG A 261 -16.68 26.50 118.82
N GLU A 262 -16.54 25.76 117.73
CA GLU A 262 -17.42 25.82 116.53
C GLU A 262 -16.94 24.87 115.41
N ASP A 263 -15.76 24.23 115.57
CA ASP A 263 -15.19 23.35 114.56
C ASP A 263 -15.92 22.01 114.31
N SER A 264 -16.86 21.61 115.16
CA SER A 264 -17.62 20.35 114.98
C SER A 264 -18.71 20.48 113.91
N GLU A 265 -19.47 21.58 113.92
CA GLU A 265 -20.55 21.81 112.95
C GLU A 265 -20.00 22.24 111.59
N VAL A 266 -18.90 22.99 111.56
CA VAL A 266 -18.22 23.37 110.31
C VAL A 266 -17.56 22.14 109.66
N ARG A 267 -16.91 21.25 110.42
CA ARG A 267 -16.39 19.99 109.85
C ARG A 267 -17.51 19.07 109.36
N ALA A 268 -18.62 18.95 110.10
CA ALA A 268 -19.78 18.17 109.67
C ALA A 268 -20.40 18.74 108.38
N SER A 269 -20.50 20.07 108.29
CA SER A 269 -21.03 20.76 107.11
C SER A 269 -20.10 20.65 105.91
N VAL A 270 -18.78 20.79 106.10
CA VAL A 270 -17.78 20.62 105.02
C VAL A 270 -17.71 19.16 104.56
N SER A 271 -17.84 18.19 105.46
CA SER A 271 -17.90 16.77 105.07
C SER A 271 -19.23 16.38 104.41
N ALA A 272 -20.34 17.00 104.79
CA ALA A 272 -21.62 16.89 104.09
C ALA A 272 -21.56 17.52 102.68
N LEU A 273 -20.95 18.69 102.54
CA LEU A 273 -20.75 19.35 101.24
C LEU A 273 -19.84 18.50 100.34
N ARG A 274 -18.76 17.95 100.89
CA ARG A 274 -17.86 17.07 100.16
C ARG A 274 -18.57 15.81 99.67
N ARG A 275 -19.39 15.17 100.52
CA ARG A 275 -20.22 14.02 100.11
C ARG A 275 -21.26 14.41 99.06
N PHE A 276 -21.87 15.58 99.17
CA PHE A 276 -22.83 16.08 98.19
C PHE A 276 -22.18 16.29 96.82
N PHE A 277 -21.01 16.94 96.76
CA PHE A 277 -20.30 17.15 95.51
C PHE A 277 -19.71 15.85 94.93
N GLU A 278 -19.21 14.93 95.77
CA GLU A 278 -18.73 13.61 95.32
C GLU A 278 -19.88 12.74 94.78
N ALA A 279 -21.06 12.77 95.42
CA ALA A 279 -22.26 12.07 94.91
C ALA A 279 -22.71 12.66 93.57
N ARG A 280 -22.74 14.00 93.45
CA ARG A 280 -23.13 14.67 92.20
C ARG A 280 -22.12 14.43 91.08
N ALA A 281 -20.83 14.37 91.38
CA ALA A 281 -19.78 14.06 90.42
C ALA A 281 -19.88 12.60 89.93
N LYS A 282 -20.16 11.65 90.83
CA LYS A 282 -20.40 10.25 90.45
C LYS A 282 -21.66 10.09 89.60
N GLU A 283 -22.74 10.79 89.95
CA GLU A 283 -23.99 10.76 89.17
C GLU A 283 -23.79 11.31 87.75
N GLN A 284 -23.03 12.41 87.60
CA GLN A 284 -22.66 12.97 86.31
C GLN A 284 -21.76 12.02 85.51
N ALA A 285 -20.81 11.33 86.16
CA ALA A 285 -19.97 10.33 85.50
C ALA A 285 -20.79 9.14 85.00
N VAL A 286 -21.78 8.67 85.77
CA VAL A 286 -22.70 7.60 85.35
C VAL A 286 -23.61 8.06 84.21
N ARG A 287 -24.14 9.29 84.27
CA ARG A 287 -24.94 9.87 83.18
C ARG A 287 -24.14 10.05 81.90
N ALA A 288 -22.90 10.51 81.99
CA ALA A 288 -21.99 10.66 80.86
C ALA A 288 -21.66 9.29 80.24
N LYS A 289 -21.43 8.26 81.08
CA LYS A 289 -21.19 6.89 80.62
C LYS A 289 -22.43 6.28 79.94
N ALA A 290 -23.62 6.49 80.49
CA ALA A 290 -24.89 6.03 79.90
C ALA A 290 -25.25 6.77 78.60
N LEU A 291 -24.87 8.03 78.45
CA LEU A 291 -24.99 8.77 77.19
C LEU A 291 -24.02 8.25 76.12
N TYR A 292 -22.79 7.90 76.53
CA TYR A 292 -21.79 7.33 75.63
C TYR A 292 -22.19 5.94 75.12
N GLU A 293 -22.71 5.07 76.00
CA GLU A 293 -23.22 3.73 75.66
C GLU A 293 -24.51 3.76 74.81
N ARG A 294 -25.20 4.91 74.70
CA ARG A 294 -26.35 5.10 73.81
C ARG A 294 -25.98 5.66 72.42
N MET A 295 -24.76 6.15 72.26
CA MET A 295 -24.25 6.75 71.01
C MET A 295 -23.30 5.82 70.23
N VAL A 296 -22.92 4.69 70.81
CA VAL A 296 -22.23 3.56 70.16
C VAL A 296 -23.26 2.48 69.86
#